data_AF-A0A7X8TJS0-F1
#
_entry.id   AF-A0A7X8TJS0-F1
#
_cell.length_a   1.000
_cell.length_b   1.000
_cell.length_c   1.000
_cell.angle_alpha   90.00
_cell.angle_beta   90.00
_cell.angle_gamma   90.00
#
_symmetry.space_group_name_H-M   'P 1'
#
loop_
_entity.id
_entity.type
_entity.pdbx_description
1 polymer ?
#
loop_
_entity_poly.entity_id
_entity_poly.type
_entity_poly.pdbx_seq_one_letter_code
_entity_poly.pdbx_strand_id
1 'polypeptide(L)'
;MAGPITKNKHSTRLVLQRAGIPVPKGRSFRFSDLLWAEEYAESLGYPVVVKPLNGMEGKGVVTDVMSKAQLEWAFSHVEESAYGGGDILVEEQIRGEAYRFLVIRDRVVSVLYKRRGRIVGDGSKSVGALIEEKQAFRRANPHLLSRPLKVTEATNQLLSQQGYGLESVPAEGEEVLITYSSNTHQGGEHAQVISQVHSSYLEASVEAVKAIPGLKFAGVDFLIEDPTQPIETQGAAICEVNSVPGADTHEYPLIGEPRPVISELLLHSASESGVRLRNSPATDVDVDVEIVGRFKDQTYVEWLNEKAKSLGVTGEVARITSTRASGAWFGSPHMVSILVSFAHLGLRGSPVKSVGVAHRGGTSTSVTTTEAAEL
;
A
#
# COMPACT_ATOMS: atom_id res chain seq x y z
N MET A 1 18.82 8.82 1.95
CA MET A 1 19.39 7.88 2.95
C MET A 1 18.34 6.96 3.61
N ALA A 2 17.08 7.38 3.80
CA ALA A 2 16.08 6.57 4.48
C ALA A 2 15.73 5.22 3.81
N GLY A 3 15.66 5.18 2.47
CA GLY A 3 15.28 3.98 1.72
C GLY A 3 16.07 2.71 2.10
N PRO A 4 17.41 2.71 1.99
CA PRO A 4 18.25 1.57 2.40
C PRO A 4 18.02 1.11 3.86
N ILE A 5 17.81 2.05 4.78
CA ILE A 5 17.54 1.72 6.20
C ILE A 5 16.21 0.97 6.31
N THR A 6 15.13 1.54 5.75
CA THR A 6 13.78 0.95 5.82
C THR A 6 13.65 -0.39 5.11
N LYS A 7 14.49 -0.67 4.11
CA LYS A 7 14.51 -1.97 3.40
C LYS A 7 15.29 -3.05 4.14
N ASN A 8 16.10 -2.68 5.14
CA ASN A 8 16.90 -3.61 5.93
C ASN A 8 16.34 -3.68 7.36
N LYS A 9 15.67 -4.80 7.68
CA LYS A 9 15.02 -5.00 8.98
C LYS A 9 15.99 -4.82 10.16
N HIS A 10 17.23 -5.31 10.03
CA HIS A 10 18.25 -5.18 11.07
C HIS A 10 18.64 -3.71 11.30
N SER A 11 18.86 -2.95 10.24
CA SER A 11 19.23 -1.53 10.32
C SER A 11 18.10 -0.69 10.91
N THR A 12 16.86 -0.93 10.47
CA THR A 12 15.67 -0.28 11.04
C THR A 12 15.56 -0.59 12.53
N ARG A 13 15.66 -1.86 12.92
CA ARG A 13 15.60 -2.30 14.32
C ARG A 13 16.64 -1.59 15.19
N LEU A 14 17.90 -1.51 14.74
CA LEU A 14 18.97 -0.85 15.49
C LEU A 14 18.72 0.65 15.68
N VAL A 15 18.18 1.35 14.67
CA VAL A 15 17.86 2.77 14.76
C VAL A 15 16.73 3.00 15.78
N LEU A 16 15.66 2.22 15.68
CA LEU A 16 14.51 2.32 16.59
C LEU A 16 14.89 1.97 18.03
N GLN A 17 15.68 0.90 18.22
CA GLN A 17 16.15 0.48 19.53
C GLN A 17 16.99 1.57 20.22
N ARG A 18 17.86 2.27 19.46
CA ARG A 18 18.65 3.40 19.98
C ARG A 18 17.80 4.60 20.37
N ALA A 19 16.63 4.76 19.75
CA ALA A 19 15.66 5.79 20.08
C ALA A 19 14.74 5.40 21.26
N GLY A 20 14.94 4.24 21.89
CA GLY A 20 14.10 3.75 22.99
C GLY A 20 12.72 3.24 22.53
N ILE A 21 12.54 3.01 21.23
CA ILE A 21 11.28 2.61 20.65
C ILE A 21 11.20 1.08 20.67
N PRO A 22 10.07 0.50 21.12
CA PRO A 22 9.96 -0.94 21.27
C PRO A 22 9.99 -1.63 19.90
N VAL A 23 10.90 -2.60 19.80
CA VAL A 23 11.09 -3.50 18.66
C VAL A 23 11.28 -4.91 19.20
N PRO A 24 10.88 -5.96 18.46
CA PRO A 24 11.12 -7.33 18.90
C PRO A 24 12.61 -7.57 19.16
N LYS A 25 12.93 -8.18 20.30
CA LYS A 25 14.28 -8.68 20.58
C LYS A 25 14.61 -9.76 19.57
N GLY A 26 15.71 -9.58 18.84
CA GLY A 26 16.02 -10.46 17.72
C GLY A 26 17.44 -10.36 17.22
N ARG A 27 17.91 -11.44 16.59
CA ARG A 27 19.25 -11.56 16.01
C ARG A 27 19.20 -12.29 14.67
N SER A 28 20.09 -11.90 13.76
CA SER A 28 20.27 -12.54 12.47
C SER A 28 21.33 -13.65 12.53
N PHE A 29 21.09 -14.72 11.79
CA PHE A 29 21.89 -15.93 11.70
C PHE A 29 22.00 -16.37 10.24
N ARG A 30 23.11 -17.01 9.88
CA ARG A 30 23.16 -17.78 8.63
C ARG A 30 22.44 -19.11 8.83
N PHE A 31 22.02 -19.75 7.75
CA PHE A 31 21.48 -21.11 7.81
C PHE A 31 22.45 -22.11 8.46
N SER A 32 23.76 -21.93 8.23
CA SER A 32 24.83 -22.73 8.85
C SER A 32 24.94 -22.56 10.37
N ASP A 33 24.31 -21.54 10.94
CA ASP A 33 24.46 -21.17 12.36
C ASP A 33 23.27 -21.67 13.22
N LEU A 34 22.58 -22.73 12.78
CA LEU A 34 21.37 -23.25 13.44
C LEU A 34 21.58 -23.49 14.95
N LEU A 35 22.69 -24.10 15.36
CA LEU A 35 23.00 -24.34 16.78
C LEU A 35 23.03 -23.04 17.60
N TRP A 36 23.63 -21.98 17.06
CA TRP A 36 23.67 -20.67 17.72
C TRP A 36 22.29 -20.00 17.76
N ALA A 37 21.47 -20.22 16.73
CA ALA A 37 20.10 -19.73 16.69
C ALA A 37 19.21 -20.44 17.73
N GLU A 38 19.41 -21.75 17.93
CA GLU A 38 18.73 -22.53 18.95
C GLU A 38 19.07 -22.06 20.38
N GLU A 39 20.36 -21.88 20.69
CA GLU A 39 20.80 -21.35 21.99
C GLU A 39 20.21 -19.95 22.24
N TYR A 40 20.19 -19.11 21.19
CA TYR A 40 19.60 -17.78 21.29
C TYR A 40 18.07 -17.84 21.50
N ALA A 41 17.35 -18.70 20.79
CA ALA A 41 15.91 -18.88 20.96
C ALA A 41 15.57 -19.37 22.39
N GLU A 42 16.36 -20.29 22.94
CA GLU A 42 16.22 -20.70 24.35
C GLU A 42 16.46 -19.55 25.32
N SER A 43 17.45 -18.69 25.04
CA SER A 43 17.73 -17.51 25.87
C SER A 43 16.63 -16.44 25.81
N LEU A 44 15.93 -16.32 24.68
CA LEU A 44 14.76 -15.44 24.52
C LEU A 44 13.52 -16.02 25.21
N GLY A 45 13.38 -17.34 25.18
CA GLY A 45 12.15 -18.04 25.51
C GLY A 45 11.21 -18.16 24.30
N TYR A 46 10.40 -19.21 24.32
CA TYR A 46 9.41 -19.50 23.27
C TYR A 46 8.03 -18.91 23.62
N PRO A 47 7.16 -18.57 22.63
CA PRO A 47 7.40 -18.70 21.18
C PRO A 47 8.37 -17.68 20.59
N VAL A 48 9.05 -18.09 19.52
CA VAL A 48 9.84 -17.22 18.66
C VAL A 48 9.26 -17.17 17.23
N VAL A 49 9.66 -16.16 16.48
CA VAL A 49 9.35 -15.99 15.06
C VAL A 49 10.62 -16.14 14.24
N VAL A 50 10.55 -16.89 13.15
CA VAL A 50 11.61 -17.05 12.15
C VAL A 50 11.20 -16.32 10.89
N LYS A 51 12.05 -15.42 10.38
CA LYS A 51 11.78 -14.70 9.13
C LYS A 51 13.04 -14.46 8.31
N PRO A 52 12.97 -14.52 6.97
CA PRO A 52 14.08 -14.11 6.12
C PRO A 52 14.33 -12.61 6.25
N LEU A 53 15.60 -12.22 6.35
CA LEU A 53 15.99 -10.83 6.54
C LEU A 53 15.54 -9.95 5.35
N ASN A 54 15.63 -10.50 4.13
CA ASN A 54 15.24 -9.87 2.87
C ASN A 54 13.79 -10.14 2.44
N GLY A 55 12.99 -10.88 3.22
CA GLY A 55 11.59 -11.16 2.89
C GLY A 55 10.70 -9.92 2.96
N MET A 56 9.63 -9.90 2.17
CA MET A 56 8.62 -8.84 2.17
C MET A 56 7.22 -9.45 2.29
N GLU A 57 6.25 -8.65 2.74
CA GLU A 57 4.82 -9.02 2.79
C GLU A 57 4.50 -10.28 3.63
N GLY A 58 5.34 -10.61 4.62
CA GLY A 58 5.17 -11.80 5.46
C GLY A 58 5.57 -13.12 4.79
N LYS A 59 6.14 -13.11 3.58
CA LYS A 59 6.58 -14.33 2.90
C LYS A 59 7.78 -14.94 3.60
N GLY A 60 7.70 -16.26 3.85
CA GLY A 60 8.73 -17.01 4.58
C GLY A 60 8.77 -16.73 6.09
N VAL A 61 7.75 -16.04 6.64
CA VAL A 61 7.63 -15.86 8.08
C VAL A 61 6.98 -17.11 8.67
N VAL A 62 7.65 -17.72 9.64
CA VAL A 62 7.13 -18.82 10.45
C VAL A 62 6.93 -18.29 11.88
N THR A 63 5.68 -18.27 12.33
CA THR A 63 5.29 -17.89 13.70
C THR A 63 5.07 -19.13 14.55
N ASP A 64 4.87 -18.92 15.85
CA ASP A 64 4.50 -19.95 16.82
C ASP A 64 5.53 -21.09 16.87
N VAL A 65 6.81 -20.77 16.69
CA VAL A 65 7.89 -21.72 16.87
C VAL A 65 8.08 -21.90 18.38
N MET A 66 7.75 -23.09 18.88
CA MET A 66 7.67 -23.41 20.32
C MET A 66 8.83 -24.26 20.83
N SER A 67 9.72 -24.74 19.96
CA SER A 67 10.79 -25.68 20.34
C SER A 67 11.97 -25.65 19.36
N LYS A 68 13.10 -26.24 19.76
CA LYS A 68 14.28 -26.44 18.90
C LYS A 68 13.95 -27.20 17.63
N ALA A 69 13.21 -28.31 17.74
CA ALA A 69 12.79 -29.09 16.57
C ALA A 69 11.92 -28.29 15.60
N GLN A 70 11.04 -27.44 16.11
CA GLN A 70 10.24 -26.54 15.25
C GLN A 70 11.10 -25.42 14.65
N LEU A 71 12.13 -24.95 15.37
CA LEU A 71 13.09 -23.96 14.86
C LEU A 71 13.92 -24.52 13.72
N GLU A 72 14.46 -25.74 13.87
CA GLU A 72 15.16 -26.47 12.82
C GLU A 72 14.27 -26.63 11.57
N TRP A 73 13.03 -27.09 11.76
CA TRP A 73 12.07 -27.18 10.66
C TRP A 73 11.83 -25.82 9.99
N ALA A 74 11.66 -24.75 10.77
CA ALA A 74 11.45 -23.41 10.24
C ALA A 74 12.66 -22.91 9.44
N PHE A 75 13.90 -23.22 9.87
CA PHE A 75 15.12 -22.93 9.14
C PHE A 75 15.12 -23.64 7.79
N SER A 76 14.92 -24.96 7.77
CA SER A 76 14.86 -25.73 6.51
C SER A 76 13.75 -25.24 5.59
N HIS A 77 12.57 -24.93 6.13
CA HIS A 77 11.45 -24.42 5.34
C HIS A 77 11.78 -23.08 4.65
N VAL A 78 12.47 -22.17 5.35
CA VAL A 78 12.90 -20.89 4.76
C VAL A 78 14.05 -21.11 3.78
N GLU A 79 14.93 -22.08 4.03
CA GLU A 79 16.07 -22.42 3.15
C GLU A 79 15.61 -22.94 1.80
N GLU A 80 14.62 -23.83 1.79
CA GLU A 80 14.04 -24.42 0.58
C GLU A 80 13.20 -23.41 -0.23
N SER A 81 12.87 -22.27 0.36
CA SER A 81 12.11 -21.21 -0.30
C SER A 81 13.00 -20.34 -1.19
N ALA A 82 12.39 -19.36 -1.86
CA ALA A 82 13.12 -18.35 -2.64
C ALA A 82 14.10 -17.48 -1.80
N TYR A 83 14.10 -17.63 -0.47
CA TYR A 83 14.94 -16.86 0.45
C TYR A 83 16.18 -17.60 0.98
N GLY A 84 16.44 -18.84 0.54
CA GLY A 84 17.57 -19.65 1.01
C GLY A 84 18.97 -19.04 0.80
N GLY A 85 19.10 -18.03 -0.07
CA GLY A 85 20.36 -17.31 -0.27
C GLY A 85 20.62 -16.16 0.73
N GLY A 86 19.73 -15.91 1.69
CA GLY A 86 19.81 -14.80 2.64
C GLY A 86 20.12 -15.21 4.09
N ASP A 87 20.15 -14.24 4.99
CA ASP A 87 20.20 -14.50 6.43
C ASP A 87 18.78 -14.67 7.00
N ILE A 88 18.67 -15.48 8.06
CA ILE A 88 17.46 -15.64 8.87
C ILE A 88 17.51 -14.69 10.06
N LEU A 89 16.37 -14.16 10.45
CA LEU A 89 16.16 -13.40 11.67
C LEU A 89 15.26 -14.21 12.61
N VAL A 90 15.76 -14.47 13.82
CA VAL A 90 15.02 -15.09 14.92
C VAL A 90 14.69 -14.01 15.94
N GLU A 91 13.41 -13.86 16.27
CA GLU A 91 12.93 -12.82 17.19
C GLU A 91 11.92 -13.37 18.20
N GLU A 92 11.74 -12.68 19.32
CA GLU A 92 10.63 -12.95 20.23
C GLU A 92 9.29 -12.77 19.49
N GLN A 93 8.31 -13.62 19.80
CA GLN A 93 6.97 -13.44 19.27
C GLN A 93 6.20 -12.41 20.10
N ILE A 94 5.86 -11.28 19.47
CA ILE A 94 4.96 -10.29 20.05
C ILE A 94 3.52 -10.78 19.87
N ARG A 95 2.78 -10.80 20.98
CA ARG A 95 1.35 -11.14 20.97
C ARG A 95 0.53 -9.99 20.42
N GLY A 96 -0.61 -10.34 19.83
CA GLY A 96 -1.57 -9.38 19.36
C GLY A 96 -1.64 -9.26 17.85
N GLU A 97 -2.27 -8.18 17.44
CA GLU A 97 -2.76 -7.98 16.09
C GLU A 97 -1.94 -6.91 15.37
N ALA A 98 -1.96 -6.94 14.03
CA ALA A 98 -1.19 -6.02 13.21
C ALA A 98 -1.92 -4.69 12.98
N TYR A 99 -1.25 -3.59 13.28
CA TYR A 99 -1.72 -2.23 13.03
C TYR A 99 -0.72 -1.50 12.14
N ARG A 100 -1.21 -0.63 11.25
CA ARG A 100 -0.38 0.25 10.43
C ARG A 100 -0.70 1.70 10.71
N PHE A 101 0.29 2.43 11.20
CA PHE A 101 0.21 3.86 11.48
C PHE A 101 0.84 4.62 10.31
N LEU A 102 0.08 5.47 9.63
CA LEU A 102 0.62 6.36 8.62
C LEU A 102 1.03 7.66 9.28
N VAL A 103 2.32 7.91 9.31
CA VAL A 103 2.92 9.15 9.81
C VAL A 103 3.21 10.06 8.64
N ILE A 104 2.80 11.32 8.76
CA ILE A 104 3.21 12.40 7.85
C ILE A 104 3.72 13.53 8.75
N ARG A 105 5.00 13.89 8.56
CA ARG A 105 5.71 14.90 9.35
C ARG A 105 5.79 14.54 10.85
N ASP A 106 4.94 15.17 11.65
CA ASP A 106 4.97 15.19 13.12
C ASP A 106 3.69 14.59 13.72
N ARG A 107 2.86 13.95 12.89
CA ARG A 107 1.61 13.35 13.32
C ARG A 107 1.29 12.05 12.60
N VAL A 108 0.55 11.19 13.28
CA VAL A 108 -0.16 10.08 12.65
C VAL A 108 -1.46 10.61 12.06
N VAL A 109 -1.68 10.35 10.78
CA VAL A 109 -2.85 10.84 10.04
C VAL A 109 -3.92 9.77 9.86
N SER A 110 -3.54 8.50 10.02
CA SER A 110 -4.40 7.34 9.78
C SER A 110 -3.82 6.09 10.46
N VAL A 111 -4.68 5.23 11.02
CA VAL A 111 -4.29 3.96 11.64
C VAL A 111 -5.20 2.85 11.15
N LEU A 112 -4.61 1.81 10.56
CA LEU A 112 -5.35 0.66 10.05
C LEU A 112 -5.13 -0.55 10.94
N TYR A 113 -6.20 -1.15 11.45
CA TYR A 113 -6.17 -2.51 11.96
C TYR A 113 -6.20 -3.48 10.78
N LYS A 114 -5.16 -4.31 10.63
CA LYS A 114 -4.95 -5.24 9.51
C LYS A 114 -5.39 -6.66 9.92
N ARG A 115 -6.62 -7.01 9.56
CA ARG A 115 -7.23 -8.32 9.87
C ARG A 115 -7.06 -9.30 8.73
N ARG A 116 -6.99 -10.59 9.09
CA ARG A 116 -7.22 -11.67 8.14
C ARG A 116 -8.66 -11.59 7.61
N GLY A 117 -8.83 -11.88 6.32
CA GLY A 117 -10.14 -11.94 5.70
C GLY A 117 -10.97 -13.07 6.28
N ARG A 118 -12.22 -12.77 6.62
CA ARG A 118 -13.15 -13.72 7.25
C ARG A 118 -14.59 -13.37 6.93
N ILE A 119 -15.47 -14.34 6.81
CA ILE A 119 -16.92 -14.14 6.72
C ILE A 119 -17.56 -14.30 8.09
N VAL A 120 -18.75 -13.75 8.27
CA VAL A 120 -19.56 -13.94 9.50
C VAL A 120 -20.81 -14.70 9.08
N GLY A 121 -21.09 -15.81 9.75
CA GLY A 121 -22.29 -16.61 9.51
C GLY A 121 -23.56 -15.82 9.84
N ASP A 122 -24.57 -15.96 8.99
CA ASP A 122 -25.92 -15.46 9.24
C ASP A 122 -26.90 -16.62 9.56
N GLY A 123 -26.39 -17.84 9.74
CA GLY A 123 -27.17 -19.04 10.03
C GLY A 123 -27.97 -19.59 8.83
N SER A 124 -27.87 -18.97 7.65
CA SER A 124 -28.70 -19.32 6.48
C SER A 124 -27.92 -19.48 5.17
N LYS A 125 -26.93 -18.64 4.92
CA LYS A 125 -26.15 -18.65 3.67
C LYS A 125 -24.95 -19.57 3.77
N SER A 126 -24.61 -20.19 2.64
CA SER A 126 -23.38 -20.98 2.55
C SER A 126 -22.14 -20.09 2.62
N VAL A 127 -21.00 -20.69 2.97
CA VAL A 127 -19.68 -20.03 2.94
C VAL A 127 -19.43 -19.38 1.57
N GLY A 128 -19.75 -20.07 0.47
CA GLY A 128 -19.60 -19.53 -0.89
C GLY A 128 -20.43 -18.26 -1.11
N ALA A 129 -21.70 -18.27 -0.70
CA ALA A 129 -22.58 -17.10 -0.82
C ALA A 129 -22.10 -15.92 0.05
N LEU A 130 -21.61 -16.18 1.26
CA LEU A 130 -21.05 -15.14 2.14
C LEU A 130 -19.75 -14.54 1.57
N ILE A 131 -18.92 -15.35 0.90
CA ILE A 131 -17.73 -14.85 0.18
C ILE A 131 -18.14 -13.94 -0.98
N GLU A 132 -19.17 -14.30 -1.75
CA GLU A 132 -19.68 -13.48 -2.85
C GLU A 132 -20.26 -12.14 -2.37
N GLU A 133 -21.02 -12.16 -1.28
CA GLU A 133 -21.55 -10.93 -0.65
C GLU A 133 -20.42 -10.01 -0.21
N LYS A 134 -19.39 -10.56 0.45
CA LYS A 134 -18.18 -9.81 0.81
C LYS A 134 -17.45 -9.28 -0.41
N GLN A 135 -17.37 -10.05 -1.49
CA GLN A 135 -16.77 -9.61 -2.75
C GLN A 135 -17.54 -8.43 -3.35
N ALA A 136 -18.88 -8.45 -3.30
CA ALA A 136 -19.70 -7.34 -3.76
C ALA A 136 -19.43 -6.07 -2.93
N PHE A 137 -19.39 -6.20 -1.60
CA PHE A 137 -19.01 -5.10 -0.71
C PHE A 137 -17.62 -4.53 -1.04
N ARG A 138 -16.62 -5.41 -1.27
CA ARG A 138 -15.26 -4.99 -1.66
C ARG A 138 -15.22 -4.27 -3.02
N ARG A 139 -16.09 -4.61 -3.98
CA ARG A 139 -16.13 -3.93 -5.29
C ARG A 139 -16.60 -2.47 -5.20
N ALA A 140 -17.35 -2.11 -4.16
CA ALA A 140 -17.77 -0.73 -3.93
C ALA A 140 -16.61 0.17 -3.42
N ASN A 141 -15.53 -0.43 -2.93
CA ASN A 141 -14.35 0.30 -2.46
C ASN A 141 -13.38 0.58 -3.64
N PRO A 142 -13.02 1.85 -3.93
CA PRO A 142 -12.14 2.21 -5.05
C PRO A 142 -10.76 1.54 -5.02
N HIS A 143 -10.19 1.33 -3.83
CA HIS A 143 -8.93 0.63 -3.66
C HIS A 143 -9.07 -0.89 -3.92
N LEU A 144 -10.22 -1.49 -3.66
CA LEU A 144 -10.38 -2.96 -3.75
C LEU A 144 -11.05 -3.45 -5.02
N LEU A 145 -11.60 -2.55 -5.85
CA LEU A 145 -12.28 -2.87 -7.11
C LEU A 145 -11.46 -3.79 -8.03
N SER A 146 -10.15 -3.53 -8.15
CA SER A 146 -9.22 -4.31 -8.98
C SER A 146 -8.57 -5.50 -8.25
N ARG A 147 -9.00 -5.80 -7.02
CA ARG A 147 -8.39 -6.80 -6.12
C ARG A 147 -9.45 -7.79 -5.59
N PRO A 148 -10.03 -8.62 -6.48
CA PRO A 148 -11.04 -9.58 -6.08
C PRO A 148 -10.47 -10.66 -5.16
N LEU A 149 -11.29 -11.10 -4.20
CA LEU A 149 -11.14 -12.35 -3.47
C LEU A 149 -11.06 -13.50 -4.48
N LYS A 150 -10.09 -14.38 -4.25
CA LYS A 150 -9.91 -15.59 -5.04
C LYS A 150 -10.08 -16.78 -4.12
N VAL A 151 -11.05 -17.64 -4.42
CA VAL A 151 -11.12 -18.95 -3.76
C VAL A 151 -10.02 -19.80 -4.38
N THR A 152 -9.03 -20.14 -3.56
CA THR A 152 -7.86 -20.92 -3.96
C THR A 152 -7.81 -22.24 -3.18
N GLU A 153 -6.87 -23.12 -3.53
CA GLU A 153 -6.62 -24.33 -2.75
C GLU A 153 -6.28 -24.00 -1.29
N ALA A 154 -5.48 -22.96 -1.05
CA ALA A 154 -5.19 -22.49 0.30
C ALA A 154 -6.44 -22.01 1.05
N THR A 155 -7.41 -21.43 0.35
CA THR A 155 -8.72 -21.07 0.92
C THR A 155 -9.49 -22.32 1.33
N ASN A 156 -9.59 -23.31 0.44
CA ASN A 156 -10.31 -24.56 0.72
C ASN A 156 -9.68 -25.33 1.89
N GLN A 157 -8.35 -25.37 1.95
CA GLN A 157 -7.62 -26.00 3.06
C GLN A 157 -7.90 -25.29 4.39
N LEU A 158 -7.86 -23.96 4.41
CA LEU A 158 -8.18 -23.16 5.60
C LEU A 158 -9.63 -23.38 6.05
N LEU A 159 -10.58 -23.43 5.12
CA LEU A 159 -11.98 -23.75 5.44
C LEU A 159 -12.10 -25.15 6.03
N SER A 160 -11.48 -26.14 5.41
CA SER A 160 -11.52 -27.54 5.85
C SER A 160 -10.92 -27.72 7.25
N GLN A 161 -9.84 -27.02 7.60
CA GLN A 161 -9.26 -27.02 8.93
C GLN A 161 -10.21 -26.47 10.01
N GLN A 162 -11.11 -25.56 9.62
CA GLN A 162 -12.16 -25.02 10.48
C GLN A 162 -13.45 -25.88 10.44
N GLY A 163 -13.46 -27.00 9.72
CA GLY A 163 -14.63 -27.87 9.59
C GLY A 163 -15.65 -27.42 8.52
N TYR A 164 -15.27 -26.48 7.65
CA TYR A 164 -16.13 -25.89 6.64
C TYR A 164 -15.76 -26.32 5.21
N GLY A 165 -16.77 -26.40 4.35
CA GLY A 165 -16.64 -26.36 2.90
C GLY A 165 -17.45 -25.18 2.33
N LEU A 166 -17.38 -24.95 1.02
CA LEU A 166 -18.10 -23.85 0.37
C LEU A 166 -19.62 -23.94 0.53
N GLU A 167 -20.16 -25.16 0.63
CA GLU A 167 -21.60 -25.42 0.79
C GLU A 167 -22.06 -25.45 2.26
N SER A 168 -21.12 -25.40 3.21
CA SER A 168 -21.44 -25.37 4.64
C SER A 168 -22.10 -24.04 5.00
N VAL A 169 -23.02 -24.06 5.98
CA VAL A 169 -23.69 -22.86 6.51
C VAL A 169 -23.15 -22.60 7.93
N PRO A 170 -22.33 -21.56 8.15
CA PRO A 170 -21.84 -21.21 9.48
C PRO A 170 -22.98 -20.69 10.37
N ALA A 171 -22.87 -20.94 11.68
CA ALA A 171 -23.87 -20.46 12.63
C ALA A 171 -23.91 -18.92 12.68
N GLU A 172 -25.04 -18.36 13.12
CA GLU A 172 -25.19 -16.91 13.24
C GLU A 172 -24.13 -16.33 14.19
N GLY A 173 -23.38 -15.32 13.72
CA GLY A 173 -22.31 -14.67 14.47
C GLY A 173 -20.96 -15.39 14.46
N GLU A 174 -20.87 -16.58 13.86
CA GLU A 174 -19.61 -17.32 13.79
C GLU A 174 -18.67 -16.72 12.73
N GLU A 175 -17.43 -16.38 13.11
CA GLU A 175 -16.41 -15.89 12.18
C GLU A 175 -15.65 -17.07 11.56
N VAL A 176 -15.62 -17.14 10.23
CA VAL A 176 -14.87 -18.16 9.47
C VAL A 176 -13.79 -17.48 8.62
N LEU A 177 -12.52 -17.83 8.85
CA LEU A 177 -11.40 -17.29 8.09
C LEU A 177 -11.40 -17.82 6.64
N ILE A 178 -11.12 -16.93 5.68
CA ILE A 178 -11.05 -17.26 4.24
C ILE A 178 -9.65 -17.02 3.64
N THR A 179 -8.73 -16.47 4.42
CA THR A 179 -7.32 -16.28 4.05
C THR A 179 -6.43 -16.22 5.29
N TYR A 180 -5.18 -16.70 5.17
CA TYR A 180 -4.15 -16.55 6.21
C TYR A 180 -3.55 -15.14 6.25
N SER A 181 -3.74 -14.36 5.19
CA SER A 181 -3.10 -13.07 5.01
C SER A 181 -3.97 -11.92 5.49
N SER A 182 -3.35 -10.95 6.16
CA SER A 182 -3.96 -9.65 6.45
C SER A 182 -3.77 -8.63 5.33
N ASN A 183 -3.08 -8.97 4.24
CA ASN A 183 -2.90 -8.08 3.10
C ASN A 183 -4.17 -8.00 2.25
N THR A 184 -4.62 -6.78 1.93
CA THR A 184 -5.88 -6.54 1.19
C THR A 184 -5.95 -7.24 -0.16
N HIS A 185 -4.84 -7.31 -0.91
CA HIS A 185 -4.79 -7.97 -2.21
C HIS A 185 -4.90 -9.51 -2.13
N GLN A 186 -4.71 -10.09 -0.95
CA GLN A 186 -4.88 -11.52 -0.64
C GLN A 186 -6.16 -11.79 0.17
N GLY A 187 -7.07 -10.82 0.23
CA GLY A 187 -8.34 -10.94 0.91
C GLY A 187 -8.36 -10.46 2.36
N GLY A 188 -7.23 -9.94 2.87
CA GLY A 188 -7.18 -9.23 4.14
C GLY A 188 -8.10 -8.01 4.18
N GLU A 189 -8.36 -7.54 5.39
CA GLU A 189 -9.33 -6.49 5.68
C GLU A 189 -8.68 -5.43 6.54
N HIS A 190 -8.72 -4.18 6.09
CA HIS A 190 -8.18 -3.06 6.85
C HIS A 190 -9.33 -2.19 7.37
N ALA A 191 -9.34 -1.96 8.69
CA ALA A 191 -10.30 -1.08 9.35
C ALA A 191 -9.61 0.18 9.87
N GLN A 192 -10.17 1.35 9.63
CA GLN A 192 -9.68 2.61 10.18
C GLN A 192 -10.05 2.72 11.67
N VAL A 193 -9.03 2.86 12.52
CA VAL A 193 -9.18 2.78 13.99
C VAL A 193 -8.39 3.86 14.74
N ILE A 194 -7.95 4.94 14.08
CA ILE A 194 -7.13 5.99 14.73
C ILE A 194 -7.73 6.58 16.02
N SER A 195 -9.07 6.63 16.16
CA SER A 195 -9.74 7.12 17.37
C SER A 195 -9.83 6.09 18.50
N GLN A 196 -9.42 4.84 18.25
CA GLN A 196 -9.57 3.70 19.16
C GLN A 196 -8.21 3.25 19.74
N VAL A 197 -7.10 3.87 19.31
CA VAL A 197 -5.76 3.54 19.79
C VAL A 197 -5.29 4.53 20.85
N HIS A 198 -4.57 4.04 21.84
CA HIS A 198 -3.96 4.87 22.88
C HIS A 198 -2.91 5.83 22.28
N SER A 199 -2.77 7.03 22.85
CA SER A 199 -1.90 8.08 22.29
C SER A 199 -0.42 7.71 22.26
N SER A 200 0.03 6.85 23.19
CA SER A 200 1.40 6.34 23.24
C SER A 200 1.85 5.68 21.93
N TYR A 201 0.94 5.03 21.19
CA TYR A 201 1.26 4.46 19.88
C TYR A 201 1.42 5.52 18.80
N LEU A 202 0.65 6.59 18.87
CA LEU A 202 0.77 7.72 17.95
C LEU A 202 2.12 8.41 18.14
N GLU A 203 2.48 8.66 19.40
CA GLU A 203 3.75 9.27 19.80
C GLU A 203 4.94 8.39 19.38
N ALA A 204 4.91 7.10 19.72
CA ALA A 204 5.96 6.15 19.36
C ALA A 204 6.13 6.03 17.83
N SER A 205 5.03 6.05 17.07
CA SER A 205 5.08 6.03 15.59
C SER A 205 5.76 7.28 15.02
N VAL A 206 5.45 8.47 15.56
CA VAL A 206 6.07 9.72 15.13
C VAL A 206 7.57 9.72 15.45
N GLU A 207 7.95 9.30 16.66
CA GLU A 207 9.36 9.20 17.05
C GLU A 207 10.11 8.16 16.22
N ALA A 208 9.45 7.06 15.82
CA ALA A 208 10.05 6.06 14.93
C ALA A 208 10.43 6.62 13.56
N VAL A 209 9.57 7.47 12.99
CA VAL A 209 9.86 8.14 11.73
C VAL A 209 10.97 9.17 11.88
N LYS A 210 10.95 9.98 12.95
CA LYS A 210 12.00 10.97 13.22
C LYS A 210 13.36 10.35 13.47
N ALA A 211 13.40 9.16 14.08
CA ALA A 211 14.65 8.44 14.36
C ALA A 211 15.41 8.04 13.09
N ILE A 212 14.72 7.91 11.94
CA ILE A 212 15.35 7.53 10.66
C ILE A 212 15.71 8.79 9.85
N PRO A 213 17.01 9.08 9.63
CA PRO A 213 17.43 10.31 8.96
C PRO A 213 16.85 10.48 7.55
N GLY A 214 16.18 11.60 7.34
CA GLY A 214 15.58 11.97 6.05
C GLY A 214 14.28 11.25 5.73
N LEU A 215 13.70 10.48 6.66
CA LEU A 215 12.36 9.93 6.53
C LEU A 215 11.34 10.98 6.99
N LYS A 216 10.41 11.35 6.12
CA LYS A 216 9.44 12.44 6.36
C LYS A 216 8.00 11.94 6.51
N PHE A 217 7.73 10.78 5.94
CA PHE A 217 6.49 10.05 6.07
C PHE A 217 6.81 8.56 5.96
N ALA A 218 6.03 7.74 6.65
CA ALA A 218 6.19 6.29 6.60
C ALA A 218 4.95 5.58 7.12
N GLY A 219 4.83 4.31 6.76
CA GLY A 219 3.89 3.37 7.36
C GLY A 219 4.63 2.60 8.43
N VAL A 220 4.20 2.72 9.67
CA VAL A 220 4.79 2.03 10.82
C VAL A 220 3.90 0.84 11.17
N ASP A 221 4.43 -0.38 11.02
CA ASP A 221 3.72 -1.61 11.34
C ASP A 221 4.02 -2.01 12.78
N PHE A 222 2.97 -2.05 13.58
CA PHE A 222 2.97 -2.42 14.99
C PHE A 222 2.25 -3.74 15.19
N LEU A 223 2.76 -4.56 16.10
CA LEU A 223 2.00 -5.63 16.74
C LEU A 223 1.53 -5.13 18.11
N ILE A 224 0.24 -5.24 18.39
CA ILE A 224 -0.39 -4.73 19.60
C ILE A 224 -1.44 -5.72 20.11
N GLU A 225 -1.34 -6.11 21.38
CA GLU A 225 -2.29 -7.00 22.04
C GLU A 225 -3.64 -6.31 22.31
N ASP A 226 -3.63 -5.19 23.01
CA ASP A 226 -4.79 -4.32 23.24
C ASP A 226 -4.45 -2.87 22.83
N PRO A 227 -5.01 -2.35 21.71
CA PRO A 227 -4.70 -1.00 21.24
C PRO A 227 -5.19 0.11 22.18
N THR A 228 -6.06 -0.20 23.13
CA THR A 228 -6.65 0.79 24.05
C THR A 228 -5.77 1.07 25.28
N GLN A 229 -4.83 0.17 25.58
CA GLN A 229 -3.91 0.31 26.71
C GLN A 229 -2.59 0.96 26.29
N PRO A 230 -1.85 1.59 27.21
CA PRO A 230 -0.54 2.14 26.93
C PRO A 230 0.46 1.11 26.38
N ILE A 231 1.48 1.59 25.68
CA ILE A 231 2.51 0.72 25.08
C ILE A 231 3.39 0.06 26.15
N GLU A 232 3.53 0.71 27.31
CA GLU A 232 4.38 0.26 28.42
C GLU A 232 3.77 -0.87 29.26
N THR A 233 2.46 -1.09 29.15
CA THR A 233 1.73 -2.02 30.03
C THR A 233 1.57 -3.42 29.45
N GLN A 234 2.05 -3.68 28.23
CA GLN A 234 1.78 -4.90 27.47
C GLN A 234 2.88 -5.23 26.46
N GLY A 235 2.75 -6.38 25.78
CA GLY A 235 3.56 -6.69 24.62
C GLY A 235 3.13 -5.86 23.41
N ALA A 236 3.96 -4.90 22.99
CA ALA A 236 3.77 -4.18 21.74
C ALA A 236 5.11 -3.78 21.13
N ALA A 237 5.25 -3.87 19.81
CA ALA A 237 6.50 -3.54 19.14
C ALA A 237 6.31 -3.14 17.68
N ILE A 238 7.22 -2.29 17.18
CA ILE A 238 7.34 -1.98 15.76
C ILE A 238 8.08 -3.12 15.07
N CYS A 239 7.42 -3.75 14.11
CA CYS A 239 8.01 -4.82 13.31
C CYS A 239 8.61 -4.32 11.99
N GLU A 240 8.08 -3.23 11.43
CA GLU A 240 8.53 -2.67 10.15
C GLU A 240 8.25 -1.17 10.06
N VAL A 241 9.11 -0.44 9.34
CA VAL A 241 8.88 0.95 8.93
C VAL A 241 9.03 1.05 7.42
N ASN A 242 7.95 1.39 6.75
CA ASN A 242 7.82 1.40 5.30
C ASN A 242 7.87 2.83 4.75
N SER A 243 8.93 3.16 4.01
CA SER A 243 9.09 4.47 3.35
C SER A 243 8.15 4.70 2.17
N VAL A 244 7.47 3.65 1.69
CA VAL A 244 6.41 3.71 0.66
C VAL A 244 5.14 3.07 1.26
N PRO A 245 4.33 3.82 2.03
CA PRO A 245 3.34 3.22 2.94
C PRO A 245 2.10 2.59 2.29
N GLY A 246 1.85 2.80 1.00
CA GLY A 246 0.57 2.45 0.38
C GLY A 246 -0.56 3.32 0.91
N ALA A 247 -0.61 4.59 0.49
CA ALA A 247 -1.60 5.57 0.98
C ALA A 247 -3.05 5.24 0.57
N ASP A 248 -3.23 4.46 -0.50
CA ASP A 248 -4.52 4.09 -1.06
C ASP A 248 -5.41 3.30 -0.08
N THR A 249 -4.82 2.37 0.69
CA THR A 249 -5.59 1.64 1.72
C THR A 249 -5.94 2.51 2.93
N HIS A 250 -5.18 3.57 3.20
CA HIS A 250 -5.46 4.52 4.27
C HIS A 250 -6.54 5.53 3.84
N GLU A 251 -6.57 5.89 2.56
CA GLU A 251 -7.61 6.72 1.94
C GLU A 251 -8.95 6.00 1.89
N TYR A 252 -8.95 4.74 1.45
CA TYR A 252 -10.15 3.92 1.28
C TYR A 252 -10.07 2.63 2.10
N PRO A 253 -10.18 2.69 3.44
CA PRO A 253 -10.26 1.49 4.27
C PRO A 253 -11.52 0.68 3.91
N LEU A 254 -11.51 -0.63 4.18
CA LEU A 254 -12.70 -1.46 3.95
C LEU A 254 -13.79 -1.14 4.98
N ILE A 255 -13.39 -0.84 6.22
CA ILE A 255 -14.27 -0.54 7.35
C ILE A 255 -13.81 0.76 8.01
N GLY A 256 -14.76 1.60 8.43
CA GLY A 256 -14.48 2.87 9.10
C GLY A 256 -14.37 4.05 8.14
N GLU A 257 -14.03 5.22 8.68
CA GLU A 257 -14.06 6.48 7.93
C GLU A 257 -12.84 6.63 7.01
N PRO A 258 -13.04 6.96 5.72
CA PRO A 258 -11.98 7.43 4.83
C PRO A 258 -11.19 8.62 5.40
N ARG A 259 -9.89 8.69 5.11
CA ARG A 259 -9.01 9.79 5.54
C ARG A 259 -8.32 10.39 4.32
N PRO A 260 -8.26 11.73 4.13
CA PRO A 260 -7.72 12.37 2.94
C PRO A 260 -6.17 12.37 2.88
N VAL A 261 -5.55 11.23 3.17
CA VAL A 261 -4.12 11.07 3.38
C VAL A 261 -3.30 11.35 2.13
N ILE A 262 -3.86 11.11 0.93
CA ILE A 262 -3.17 11.40 -0.33
C ILE A 262 -2.99 12.91 -0.49
N SER A 263 -4.05 13.67 -0.21
CA SER A 263 -3.99 15.14 -0.26
C SER A 263 -2.99 15.69 0.76
N GLU A 264 -2.98 15.13 1.97
CA GLU A 264 -2.00 15.53 3.00
C GLU A 264 -0.56 15.23 2.56
N LEU A 265 -0.31 14.06 1.98
CA LEU A 265 1.01 13.69 1.47
C LEU A 265 1.48 14.60 0.34
N LEU A 266 0.58 14.94 -0.59
CA LEU A 266 0.86 15.84 -1.71
C LEU A 266 1.16 17.27 -1.22
N LEU A 267 0.33 17.80 -0.32
CA LEU A 267 0.54 19.13 0.27
C LEU A 267 1.87 19.20 1.02
N HIS A 268 2.21 18.16 1.79
CA HIS A 268 3.49 18.07 2.47
C HIS A 268 4.66 18.06 1.49
N SER A 269 4.61 17.18 0.48
CA SER A 269 5.68 17.02 -0.52
C SER A 269 5.89 18.31 -1.32
N ALA A 270 4.80 19.00 -1.68
CA ALA A 270 4.86 20.26 -2.39
C ALA A 270 5.46 21.37 -1.54
N SER A 271 5.05 21.48 -0.28
CA SER A 271 5.62 22.44 0.68
C SER A 271 7.13 22.26 0.84
N GLU A 272 7.61 21.03 1.02
CA GLU A 272 9.04 20.73 1.15
C GLU A 272 9.83 21.07 -0.13
N SER A 273 9.20 20.89 -1.30
CA SER A 273 9.81 21.18 -2.60
C SER A 273 9.70 22.65 -3.02
N GLY A 274 9.14 23.52 -2.17
CA GLY A 274 8.86 24.92 -2.52
C GLY A 274 7.79 25.08 -3.61
N VAL A 275 7.04 24.02 -3.93
CA VAL A 275 5.96 24.02 -4.91
C VAL A 275 4.70 24.54 -4.23
N ARG A 276 4.16 25.65 -4.74
CA ARG A 276 2.87 26.17 -4.29
C ARG A 276 1.73 25.45 -5.02
N LEU A 277 1.01 24.59 -4.30
CA LEU A 277 -0.25 24.06 -4.78
C LEU A 277 -1.36 25.12 -4.62
N ARG A 278 -2.32 25.11 -5.53
CA ARG A 278 -3.52 25.94 -5.38
C ARG A 278 -4.37 25.36 -4.24
N ASN A 279 -4.88 26.23 -3.36
CA ASN A 279 -5.73 25.83 -2.24
C ASN A 279 -7.15 25.42 -2.66
N SER A 280 -7.47 25.53 -3.96
CA SER A 280 -8.75 25.11 -4.50
C SER A 280 -8.53 24.49 -5.88
N PRO A 281 -9.28 23.42 -6.22
CA PRO A 281 -9.29 22.90 -7.58
C PRO A 281 -9.62 24.01 -8.57
N ALA A 282 -8.95 24.02 -9.71
CA ALA A 282 -9.38 24.88 -10.80
C ALA A 282 -10.77 24.40 -11.28
N THR A 283 -11.74 25.30 -11.40
CA THR A 283 -13.04 24.98 -12.00
C THR A 283 -12.90 24.72 -13.49
N ASP A 284 -11.94 25.40 -14.10
CA ASP A 284 -11.65 25.37 -15.53
C ASP A 284 -10.14 25.35 -15.75
N VAL A 285 -9.73 24.70 -16.83
CA VAL A 285 -8.35 24.70 -17.31
C VAL A 285 -8.31 25.26 -18.72
N ASP A 286 -7.30 26.08 -19.00
CA ASP A 286 -6.93 26.52 -20.34
C ASP A 286 -5.60 25.85 -20.69
N VAL A 287 -5.60 25.05 -21.76
CA VAL A 287 -4.44 24.25 -22.15
C VAL A 287 -4.16 24.34 -23.65
N ASP A 288 -2.88 24.49 -23.99
CA ASP A 288 -2.34 24.22 -25.31
C ASP A 288 -2.12 22.71 -25.47
N VAL A 289 -2.41 22.19 -26.66
CA VAL A 289 -2.29 20.77 -26.98
C VAL A 289 -1.48 20.59 -28.26
N GLU A 290 -0.53 19.66 -28.21
CA GLU A 290 0.22 19.19 -29.39
C GLU A 290 0.07 17.67 -29.52
N ILE A 291 -0.39 17.22 -30.68
CA ILE A 291 -0.64 15.81 -30.98
C ILE A 291 0.29 15.40 -32.11
N VAL A 292 1.13 14.40 -31.85
CA VAL A 292 2.02 13.82 -32.84
C VAL A 292 1.50 12.43 -33.22
N GLY A 293 1.29 12.17 -34.50
CA GLY A 293 0.72 10.91 -34.98
C GLY A 293 0.88 10.73 -36.48
N ARG A 294 0.01 9.94 -37.09
CA ARG A 294 -0.15 9.88 -38.55
C ARG A 294 -1.59 10.24 -38.90
N PHE A 295 -1.75 11.36 -39.59
CA PHE A 295 -3.03 11.92 -39.99
C PHE A 295 -3.10 11.94 -41.50
N LYS A 296 -3.98 11.13 -42.09
CA LYS A 296 -4.14 11.05 -43.55
C LYS A 296 -4.77 12.33 -44.10
N ASP A 297 -5.84 12.78 -43.45
CA ASP A 297 -6.68 13.91 -43.83
C ASP A 297 -7.18 14.64 -42.56
N GLN A 298 -8.25 15.43 -42.67
CA GLN A 298 -8.84 16.18 -41.56
C GLN A 298 -9.72 15.32 -40.64
N THR A 299 -10.04 14.08 -41.01
CA THR A 299 -11.02 13.23 -40.29
C THR A 299 -10.67 13.07 -38.81
N TYR A 300 -9.38 12.97 -38.48
CA TYR A 300 -8.94 12.86 -37.09
C TYR A 300 -9.26 14.12 -36.27
N VAL A 301 -8.96 15.31 -36.79
CA VAL A 301 -9.19 16.56 -36.05
C VAL A 301 -10.66 16.94 -36.03
N GLU A 302 -11.42 16.65 -37.09
CA GLU A 302 -12.88 16.79 -37.13
C GLU A 302 -13.54 15.92 -36.05
N TRP A 303 -13.20 14.64 -36.02
CA TRP A 303 -13.66 13.71 -34.97
C TRP A 303 -13.32 14.20 -33.56
N LEU A 304 -12.09 14.66 -33.34
CA LEU A 304 -11.65 15.12 -32.02
C LEU A 304 -12.35 16.42 -31.60
N ASN A 305 -12.59 17.33 -32.54
CA ASN A 305 -13.37 18.56 -32.31
C ASN A 305 -14.85 18.26 -32.05
N GLU A 306 -15.44 17.25 -32.68
CA GLU A 306 -16.78 16.78 -32.33
C GLU A 306 -16.84 16.22 -30.91
N LYS A 307 -15.81 15.46 -30.49
CA LYS A 307 -15.70 14.99 -29.10
C LYS A 307 -15.60 16.16 -28.13
N ALA A 308 -14.78 17.17 -28.43
CA ALA A 308 -14.67 18.37 -27.62
C ALA A 308 -16.03 19.04 -27.41
N LYS A 309 -16.78 19.26 -28.51
CA LYS A 309 -18.14 19.83 -28.48
C LYS A 309 -19.10 18.98 -27.64
N SER A 310 -19.08 17.65 -27.78
CA SER A 310 -19.94 16.74 -27.01
C SER A 310 -19.66 16.74 -25.51
N LEU A 311 -18.43 17.06 -25.11
CA LEU A 311 -18.00 17.13 -23.71
C LEU A 311 -18.15 18.55 -23.12
N GLY A 312 -18.64 19.52 -23.90
CA GLY A 312 -18.71 20.92 -23.48
C GLY A 312 -17.34 21.60 -23.34
N VAL A 313 -16.30 21.05 -23.98
CA VAL A 313 -14.97 21.65 -24.02
C VAL A 313 -14.92 22.65 -25.19
N THR A 314 -14.52 23.88 -24.90
CA THR A 314 -14.37 24.94 -25.89
C THR A 314 -12.95 24.95 -26.49
N GLY A 315 -12.82 25.45 -27.72
CA GLY A 315 -11.57 25.40 -28.47
C GLY A 315 -11.50 24.21 -29.42
N GLU A 316 -10.56 24.25 -30.34
CA GLU A 316 -10.43 23.29 -31.43
C GLU A 316 -8.96 22.96 -31.66
N VAL A 317 -8.71 21.78 -32.21
CA VAL A 317 -7.42 21.39 -32.77
C VAL A 317 -7.48 21.44 -34.30
N ALA A 318 -6.39 21.90 -34.89
CA ALA A 318 -6.20 21.93 -36.32
C ALA A 318 -5.03 21.02 -36.71
N ARG A 319 -5.16 20.35 -37.86
CA ARG A 319 -4.04 19.62 -38.45
C ARG A 319 -3.02 20.62 -38.98
N ILE A 320 -1.78 20.51 -38.50
CA ILE A 320 -0.65 21.35 -38.92
C ILE A 320 0.12 20.67 -40.04
N THR A 321 0.37 19.36 -39.91
CA THR A 321 1.05 18.55 -40.92
C THR A 321 0.41 17.16 -41.02
N SER A 322 0.93 16.30 -41.89
CA SER A 322 0.56 14.87 -41.91
C SER A 322 0.92 14.12 -40.63
N THR A 323 1.71 14.73 -39.73
CA THR A 323 2.18 14.11 -38.50
C THR A 323 1.92 14.93 -37.24
N ARG A 324 1.39 16.16 -37.36
CA ARG A 324 1.12 17.05 -36.23
C ARG A 324 -0.26 17.69 -36.32
N ALA A 325 -0.94 17.75 -35.18
CA ALA A 325 -2.11 18.58 -34.95
C ALA A 325 -1.89 19.39 -33.66
N SER A 326 -2.42 20.61 -33.61
CA SER A 326 -2.27 21.47 -32.44
C SER A 326 -3.47 22.39 -32.29
N GLY A 327 -3.69 22.86 -31.07
CA GLY A 327 -4.79 23.74 -30.75
C GLY A 327 -4.85 24.01 -29.27
N ALA A 328 -6.05 24.34 -28.81
CA ALA A 328 -6.28 24.71 -27.43
C ALA A 328 -7.63 24.23 -26.94
N TRP A 329 -7.69 23.91 -25.66
CA TRP A 329 -8.94 23.54 -25.01
C TRP A 329 -9.14 24.32 -23.72
N PHE A 330 -10.36 24.79 -23.54
CA PHE A 330 -10.83 25.41 -22.31
C PHE A 330 -12.11 24.72 -21.81
N GLY A 331 -12.12 24.37 -20.53
CA GLY A 331 -13.29 23.81 -19.86
C GLY A 331 -12.92 23.10 -18.56
N SER A 332 -13.87 22.35 -18.00
CA SER A 332 -13.63 21.67 -16.72
C SER A 332 -12.47 20.66 -16.80
N PRO A 333 -11.65 20.53 -15.73
CA PRO A 333 -10.51 19.62 -15.73
C PRO A 333 -10.86 18.17 -16.13
N HIS A 334 -12.01 17.67 -15.67
CA HIS A 334 -12.44 16.29 -15.97
C HIS A 334 -12.77 16.09 -17.45
N MET A 335 -13.51 17.04 -18.06
CA MET A 335 -13.87 16.94 -19.47
C MET A 335 -12.67 17.13 -20.40
N VAL A 336 -11.77 18.06 -20.07
CA VAL A 336 -10.50 18.22 -20.79
C VAL A 336 -9.63 16.95 -20.64
N SER A 337 -9.58 16.32 -19.47
CA SER A 337 -8.82 15.06 -19.28
C SER A 337 -9.39 13.89 -20.09
N ILE A 338 -10.72 13.78 -20.19
CA ILE A 338 -11.38 12.78 -21.05
C ILE A 338 -11.03 13.05 -22.51
N LEU A 339 -11.04 14.32 -22.95
CA LEU A 339 -10.70 14.70 -24.31
C LEU A 339 -9.23 14.40 -24.65
N VAL A 340 -8.30 14.65 -23.73
CA VAL A 340 -6.89 14.25 -23.86
C VAL A 340 -6.77 12.72 -23.99
N SER A 341 -7.58 11.96 -23.26
CA SER A 341 -7.62 10.49 -23.38
C SER A 341 -8.10 10.04 -24.76
N PHE A 342 -9.14 10.68 -25.32
CA PHE A 342 -9.56 10.45 -26.70
C PHE A 342 -8.43 10.78 -27.69
N ALA A 343 -7.76 11.92 -27.52
CA ALA A 343 -6.65 12.31 -28.36
C ALA A 343 -5.53 11.24 -28.34
N HIS A 344 -5.23 10.67 -27.17
CA HIS A 344 -4.21 9.63 -27.00
C HIS A 344 -4.61 8.28 -27.60
N LEU A 345 -5.83 7.80 -27.32
CA LEU A 345 -6.37 6.56 -27.89
C LEU A 345 -6.48 6.64 -29.42
N GLY A 346 -6.74 7.84 -29.92
CA GLY A 346 -6.81 8.16 -31.33
C GLY A 346 -8.04 7.61 -32.04
N LEU A 347 -8.16 7.96 -33.33
CA LEU A 347 -9.18 7.42 -34.22
C LEU A 347 -8.63 6.19 -34.95
N ARG A 348 -9.47 5.17 -35.17
CA ARG A 348 -9.08 3.97 -35.92
C ARG A 348 -8.48 4.36 -37.27
N GLY A 349 -7.25 3.89 -37.56
CA GLY A 349 -6.53 4.21 -38.79
C GLY A 349 -5.67 5.48 -38.74
N SER A 350 -5.68 6.22 -37.62
CA SER A 350 -4.83 7.39 -37.35
C SER A 350 -4.05 7.18 -36.04
N PRO A 351 -2.96 6.38 -36.05
CA PRO A 351 -2.21 6.09 -34.84
C PRO A 351 -1.56 7.36 -34.27
N VAL A 352 -1.73 7.56 -32.97
CA VAL A 352 -1.15 8.67 -32.23
C VAL A 352 0.10 8.17 -31.51
N LYS A 353 1.19 8.93 -31.65
CA LYS A 353 2.48 8.65 -31.01
C LYS A 353 2.57 9.33 -29.65
N SER A 354 2.14 10.58 -29.54
CA SER A 354 2.17 11.33 -28.29
C SER A 354 1.15 12.47 -28.28
N VAL A 355 0.71 12.84 -27.09
CA VAL A 355 -0.10 14.04 -26.82
C VAL A 355 0.61 14.83 -25.73
N GLY A 356 1.02 16.06 -26.05
CA GLY A 356 1.55 17.04 -25.12
C GLY A 356 0.45 18.02 -24.72
N VAL A 357 0.39 18.37 -23.43
CA VAL A 357 -0.58 19.33 -22.88
C VAL A 357 0.17 20.29 -21.98
N ALA A 358 -0.06 21.59 -22.14
CA ALA A 358 0.56 22.63 -21.33
C ALA A 358 -0.46 23.69 -20.94
N HIS A 359 -0.43 24.21 -19.71
CA HIS A 359 -1.33 25.28 -19.32
C HIS A 359 -1.00 26.58 -20.04
N ARG A 360 -2.01 27.17 -20.68
CA ARG A 360 -1.88 28.47 -21.32
C ARG A 360 -1.82 29.57 -20.25
N GLY A 361 -0.75 30.37 -20.25
CA GLY A 361 -0.54 31.45 -19.29
C GLY A 361 0.01 31.03 -17.92
N GLY A 362 0.37 29.76 -17.71
CA GLY A 362 1.22 29.36 -16.58
C GLY A 362 2.67 29.74 -16.88
N THR A 363 3.35 30.46 -15.98
CA THR A 363 4.80 30.63 -16.06
C THR A 363 5.45 29.26 -16.25
N SER A 364 6.15 29.07 -17.37
CA SER A 364 7.05 27.95 -17.53
C SER A 364 8.16 28.09 -16.48
N THR A 365 8.02 27.43 -15.34
CA THR A 365 9.21 27.01 -14.60
C THR A 365 9.84 25.90 -15.43
N SER A 366 10.70 26.28 -16.36
CA SER A 366 11.75 25.41 -16.83
C SER A 366 12.54 24.99 -15.59
N VAL A 367 12.30 23.79 -15.09
CA VAL A 367 13.27 23.13 -14.22
C VAL A 367 14.40 22.75 -15.15
N THR A 368 15.41 23.62 -15.23
CA THR A 368 16.72 23.26 -15.74
C THR A 368 17.24 22.13 -14.86
N THR A 369 17.18 20.89 -15.36
CA THR A 369 18.03 19.80 -14.87
C THR A 369 19.46 20.13 -15.27
N THR A 370 20.09 21.02 -14.50
CA THR A 370 21.53 21.22 -14.51
C THR A 370 22.05 20.66 -13.20
N GLU A 371 22.38 19.38 -13.23
CA GLU A 371 23.54 18.76 -12.58
C GLU A 371 23.45 17.26 -12.81
N ALA A 372 23.93 16.84 -13.99
CA ALA A 372 24.68 15.61 -14.06
C ALA A 372 25.95 15.84 -13.24
N ALA A 373 25.89 15.50 -11.95
CA ALA A 373 27.07 15.24 -11.16
C ALA A 373 27.26 13.72 -11.16
N GLU A 374 28.43 13.31 -11.63
CA GLU A 374 28.98 11.97 -11.47
C GLU A 374 28.82 11.48 -10.02
N LEU A 375 28.17 10.33 -9.86
CA LEU A 375 28.58 9.18 -9.02
C LEU A 375 27.63 8.00 -9.25
#